data_AF-K9YB44-F1
#
_entry.id   AF-K9YB44-F1
#
_cell.length_a   1.000
_cell.length_b   1.000
_cell.length_c   1.000
_cell.angle_alpha   90.00
_cell.angle_beta   90.00
_cell.angle_gamma   90.00
#
_symmetry.space_group_name_H-M   'P 1'
#
loop_
_entity.id
_entity.type
_entity.pdbx_description
1 polymer ?
#
loop_
_entity_poly.entity_id
_entity_poly.type
_entity_poly.pdbx_seq_one_letter_code
_entity_poly.pdbx_strand_id
1 'polypeptide(L)' 'MADYKRGNKGRFILKGDIPRKVRSIRLTDSTWKKLGEWANQQNVTRADIIEEWVNSDQ' A
#
# COMPACT_ATOMS: atom_id res chain seq x y z
N MET A 1 -12.66 8.87 9.45
CA MET A 1 -12.18 7.50 9.19
C MET A 1 -12.55 7.14 7.76
N ALA A 2 -11.58 6.89 6.88
CA ALA A 2 -11.86 6.70 5.46
C ALA A 2 -12.05 5.21 5.16
N ASP A 3 -13.29 4.85 4.81
CA ASP A 3 -13.77 3.52 4.48
C ASP A 3 -13.36 3.16 3.04
N TYR A 4 -12.59 2.08 2.84
CA TYR A 4 -12.07 1.69 1.53
C TYR A 4 -13.00 0.71 0.82
N LYS A 5 -14.19 1.19 0.45
CA LYS A 5 -15.10 0.42 -0.39
C LYS A 5 -14.58 0.36 -1.83
N ARG A 6 -14.53 -0.84 -2.41
CA ARG A 6 -14.29 -1.02 -3.85
C ARG A 6 -15.46 -0.42 -4.63
N GLY A 7 -15.17 0.44 -5.62
CA GLY A 7 -16.19 0.97 -6.51
C GLY A 7 -16.74 -0.12 -7.45
N ASN A 8 -18.00 0.04 -7.87
CA ASN A 8 -18.77 -0.89 -8.71
C ASN A 8 -18.17 -1.18 -10.12
N LYS A 9 -17.01 -0.60 -10.45
CA LYS A 9 -16.29 -0.80 -11.73
C LYS A 9 -14.84 -1.27 -11.56
N GLY A 10 -14.48 -1.78 -10.38
CA GLY A 10 -13.10 -2.18 -10.07
C GLY A 10 -12.10 -1.00 -10.02
N ARG A 11 -12.59 0.24 -10.10
CA ARG A 11 -11.78 1.45 -9.98
C ARG A 11 -11.63 1.82 -8.51
N PHE A 12 -10.42 2.22 -8.14
CA PHE A 12 -10.14 2.78 -6.83
C PHE A 12 -10.95 4.08 -6.66
N ILE A 13 -11.78 4.14 -5.63
CA ILE A 13 -12.50 5.36 -5.26
C ILE A 13 -11.46 6.36 -4.76
N LEU A 14 -11.51 7.60 -5.27
CA LEU A 14 -10.62 8.68 -4.85
C LEU A 14 -10.74 8.89 -3.33
N LYS A 15 -9.69 8.49 -2.61
CA LYS A 15 -9.44 8.80 -1.20
C LYS A 15 -9.13 10.30 -1.07
N GLY A 16 -10.16 11.14 -1.15
CA GLY A 16 -10.07 12.59 -0.91
C GLY A 16 -9.58 13.44 -2.09
N ASP A 17 -9.76 14.75 -1.94
CA ASP A 17 -9.50 15.81 -2.93
C ASP A 17 -8.11 16.48 -2.76
N ILE A 18 -7.27 15.90 -1.89
CA ILE A 18 -5.96 16.46 -1.55
C ILE A 18 -4.88 15.77 -2.41
N PRO A 19 -4.05 16.51 -3.14
CA PRO A 19 -2.94 15.93 -3.88
C PRO A 19 -1.96 15.24 -2.92
N ARG A 20 -1.72 13.94 -3.13
CA ARG A 20 -0.82 13.14 -2.31
C ARG A 20 0.51 12.92 -3.02
N LYS A 21 1.61 13.15 -2.29
CA LYS A 21 2.95 12.81 -2.77
C LYS A 21 3.11 11.30 -2.75
N VAL A 22 3.13 10.70 -3.94
CA VAL A 22 3.37 9.25 -4.12
C VAL A 22 4.80 9.00 -4.56
N ARG A 23 5.32 7.82 -4.23
CA ARG A 23 6.61 7.33 -4.72
C ARG A 23 6.39 6.00 -5.44
N SER A 24 7.25 5.71 -6.41
CA SER A 24 7.25 4.43 -7.12
C SER A 24 8.55 3.69 -6.84
N ILE A 25 8.46 2.39 -6.61
CA ILE A 25 9.61 1.51 -6.43
C ILE A 25 9.51 0.33 -7.40
N ARG A 26 10.65 -0.19 -7.83
CA ARG A 26 10.72 -1.42 -8.64
C ARG A 26 11.18 -2.56 -7.76
N LEU A 27 10.47 -3.67 -7.84
CA LEU A 27 10.74 -4.89 -7.10
C LEU A 27 10.69 -6.07 -8.07
N THR A 28 11.41 -7.13 -7.75
CA THR A 28 11.22 -8.41 -8.43
C THR A 28 9.89 -9.03 -8.03
N ASP A 29 9.35 -9.90 -8.87
CA ASP A 29 8.08 -10.60 -8.61
C ASP A 29 8.12 -11.40 -7.30
N SER A 30 9.25 -12.05 -7.02
CA SER A 30 9.46 -12.82 -5.79
C SER A 30 9.40 -11.94 -4.54
N THR A 31 10.02 -10.76 -4.58
CA THR A 31 10.00 -9.79 -3.47
C THR A 31 8.60 -9.20 -3.29
N TRP A 32 7.92 -8.86 -4.39
CA TRP A 32 6.55 -8.34 -4.35
C TRP A 32 5.55 -9.35 -3.74
N LYS A 33 5.72 -10.63 -4.05
CA LYS A 33 4.92 -11.72 -3.49
C LYS A 33 5.13 -11.84 -1.98
N LYS A 34 6.38 -11.92 -1.53
CA LYS A 34 6.73 -12.03 -0.10
C LYS A 34 6.20 -10.85 0.72
N LEU A 35 6.34 -9.63 0.21
CA LEU A 35 5.76 -8.43 0.84
C LEU A 35 4.24 -8.55 0.98
N GLY A 36 3.56 -9.15 -0.02
CA GLY A 36 2.13 -9.41 0.06
C GLY A 36 1.74 -10.40 1.14
N GLU A 37 2.49 -11.49 1.25
CA GLU A 37 2.28 -12.51 2.28
C GLU A 37 2.47 -11.91 3.69
N TRP A 38 3.53 -11.12 3.87
CA TRP A 38 3.80 -10.45 5.13
C TRP A 38 2.74 -9.41 5.50
N ALA A 39 2.35 -8.56 4.55
CA ALA A 39 1.28 -7.59 4.74
C ALA A 39 -0.05 -8.26 5.14
N ASN A 40 -0.38 -9.39 4.51
CA ASN A 40 -1.58 -10.16 4.85
C ASN A 40 -1.53 -10.73 6.28
N GLN A 41 -0.39 -11.24 6.73
CA GLN A 41 -0.22 -11.76 8.09
C GLN A 41 -0.46 -10.69 9.16
N GLN A 42 -0.09 -9.45 8.87
CA GLN A 42 -0.26 -8.31 9.77
C GLN A 42 -1.56 -7.53 9.52
N ASN A 43 -2.37 -7.94 8.54
CA ASN A 43 -3.60 -7.27 8.11
C ASN A 43 -3.39 -5.78 7.75
N VAL A 44 -2.23 -5.48 7.15
CA VAL A 44 -1.85 -4.15 6.64
C VAL A 44 -1.64 -4.20 5.13
N THR A 45 -1.36 -3.06 4.50
CA THR A 45 -1.01 -3.03 3.07
C THR A 45 0.50 -3.18 2.88
N ARG A 46 0.92 -3.64 1.69
CA ARG A 46 2.34 -3.67 1.30
C ARG A 46 3.01 -2.29 1.45
N ALA A 47 2.26 -1.22 1.20
CA ALA A 47 2.77 0.15 1.32
C ALA A 47 3.06 0.51 2.77
N ASP A 48 2.21 0.09 3.72
CA ASP A 48 2.42 0.36 5.15
C ASP A 48 3.71 -0.29 5.65
N ILE A 49 3.98 -1.54 5.23
CA ILE A 49 5.24 -2.24 5.54
C ILE A 49 6.45 -1.47 5.00
N ILE A 50 6.38 -0.99 3.76
CA ILE A 50 7.47 -0.25 3.13
C ILE A 50 7.68 1.10 3.83
N GLU A 51 6.60 1.80 4.19
CA GLU A 51 6.67 3.06 4.93
C GLU A 51 7.28 2.87 6.31
N GLU A 52 6.87 1.84 7.05
CA GLU A 52 7.45 1.48 8.34
C GLU A 52 8.96 1.24 8.20
N TRP A 53 9.37 0.43 7.22
CA TRP A 53 10.79 0.15 7.02
C TRP A 53 11.62 1.40 6.72
N VAL A 54 11.14 2.26 5.82
CA VAL A 54 11.81 3.52 5.46
C VAL A 54 11.91 4.48 6.65
N ASN A 55 10.92 4.48 7.54
CA ASN A 55 10.90 5.36 8.71
C ASN A 55 11.66 4.76 9.92
N SER A 56 11.84 3.43 9.95
CA SER A 56 12.56 2.73 11.03
C SER A 56 14.09 2.83 10.90
N ASP A 57 14.58 3.07 9.68
CA ASP A 57 16.01 3.26 9.37
C ASP A 57 16.49 4.72 9.54
N GLN A 58 15.68 5.60 10.16
CA GLN A 58 16.05 6.97 10.56
C GLN A 58 16.26 7.08 12.06
#